data_AF-A0A8H3E759-F1
#
_entry.id   AF-A0A8H3E759-F1
#
_cell.length_a   1.000
_cell.length_b   1.000
_cell.length_c   1.000
_cell.angle_alpha   90.00
_cell.angle_beta   90.00
_cell.angle_gamma   90.00
#
_symmetry.space_group_name_H-M   'P 1'
#
loop_
_entity.id
_entity.type
_entity.pdbx_description
1 polymer ?
#
loop_
_entity_poly.entity_id
_entity_poly.type
_entity_poly.pdbx_seq_one_letter_code
_entity_poly.pdbx_strand_id
1 'polypeptide(L)'
;MFPKYVFKLFDPSPPLNVRIREIGVLPTVQPGATKKWHPTIQSTIKLGMPGVRSYILNKLAEDKAIIATTAVDFLSWIQDNDEWAQDLFLQCIQILAFRRSPLSHDEAHQLSSTMVNAVALARERVRSLFYNPNYWKVRIANTLCRAANHHCSDGVFLAMAKQMSISVKPSEPGSEPSPEPDLLQIAVNSMCAACGRRSADLVKQHAILEIRKSLGNSDETETQDPNPPSKLCSK
;
A
#
# COMPACT_ATOMS: atom_id res chain seq x y z
N MET A 1 29.36 1.08 -59.16
CA MET A 1 28.07 1.82 -59.19
C MET A 1 27.46 1.67 -57.79
N PHE A 2 27.70 2.63 -56.90
CA PHE A 2 27.27 2.55 -55.49
C PHE A 2 26.02 3.41 -55.26
N PRO A 3 25.03 2.95 -54.47
CA PRO A 3 23.85 3.73 -54.18
C PRO A 3 24.19 4.88 -53.23
N LYS A 4 23.81 6.11 -53.62
CA LYS A 4 23.85 7.29 -52.78
C LYS A 4 22.77 7.16 -51.70
N TYR A 5 23.17 6.91 -50.46
CA TYR A 5 22.29 7.07 -49.30
C TYR A 5 22.21 8.56 -48.94
N VAL A 6 21.03 9.14 -49.13
CA VAL A 6 20.69 10.49 -48.67
C VAL A 6 20.31 10.39 -47.19
N PHE A 7 21.21 10.81 -46.31
CA PHE A 7 20.88 11.06 -44.91
C PHE A 7 19.90 12.24 -44.86
N LYS A 8 18.63 11.96 -44.55
CA LYS A 8 17.69 13.00 -44.12
C LYS A 8 18.11 13.46 -42.73
N LEU A 9 18.61 14.70 -42.70
CA LEU A 9 18.93 15.45 -41.49
C LEU A 9 17.70 15.50 -40.58
N PHE A 10 17.97 15.31 -39.30
CA PHE A 10 17.09 15.50 -38.14
C PHE A 10 16.12 16.67 -38.34
N ASP A 11 14.83 16.41 -38.12
CA ASP A 11 13.86 17.45 -37.83
C ASP A 11 14.27 18.16 -36.53
N PRO A 12 14.51 19.48 -36.54
CA PRO A 12 14.72 20.23 -35.32
C PRO A 12 13.39 20.27 -34.56
N SER A 13 13.29 19.43 -33.53
CA SER A 13 12.23 19.55 -32.54
C SER A 13 12.23 20.98 -31.98
N PRO A 14 11.04 21.58 -31.72
CA PRO A 14 10.95 22.94 -31.23
C PRO A 14 11.77 23.09 -29.94
N PRO A 15 12.44 24.23 -29.72
CA PRO A 15 13.26 24.44 -28.53
C PRO A 15 12.35 24.30 -27.31
N LEU A 16 12.59 23.25 -26.51
CA LEU A 16 12.08 23.18 -25.16
C LEU A 16 12.56 24.46 -24.49
N ASN A 17 11.62 25.33 -24.13
CA ASN A 17 11.86 26.58 -23.44
C ASN A 17 12.24 26.23 -21.99
N VAL A 18 13.42 25.64 -21.82
CA VAL A 18 14.02 25.29 -20.55
C VAL A 18 14.56 26.59 -19.98
N ARG A 19 13.70 27.33 -19.26
CA ARG A 19 14.18 28.38 -18.37
C ARG A 19 15.13 27.72 -17.38
N ILE A 20 16.42 27.97 -17.54
CA ILE A 20 17.46 27.56 -16.59
C ILE A 20 17.11 28.28 -15.28
N ARG A 21 16.51 27.55 -14.34
CA ARG A 21 16.35 28.01 -12.97
C ARG A 21 17.72 28.03 -12.31
N GLU A 22 17.89 28.91 -11.33
CA GLU A 22 19.12 29.07 -10.56
C GLU A 22 19.69 27.71 -10.11
N ILE A 23 20.99 27.52 -10.30
CA ILE A 23 21.71 26.30 -9.92
C ILE A 23 21.54 26.09 -8.42
N GLY A 24 21.02 24.93 -8.02
CA GLY A 24 20.81 24.56 -6.62
C GLY A 24 19.35 24.64 -6.12
N VAL A 25 18.41 25.13 -6.94
CA VAL A 25 16.99 25.16 -6.54
C VAL A 25 16.33 23.80 -6.81
N LEU A 26 15.82 23.15 -5.75
CA LEU A 26 15.02 21.94 -5.88
C LEU A 26 13.73 22.21 -6.65
N PRO A 27 13.31 21.30 -7.53
CA PRO A 27 12.17 21.57 -8.39
C PRO A 27 10.86 21.51 -7.58
N THR A 28 9.91 22.37 -7.92
CA THR A 28 8.59 22.37 -7.27
C THR A 28 7.80 21.15 -7.70
N VAL A 29 7.65 20.18 -6.79
CA VAL A 29 6.85 18.96 -7.01
C VAL A 29 5.41 19.22 -6.57
N GLN A 30 4.48 19.13 -7.51
CA GLN A 30 3.05 19.16 -7.20
C GLN A 30 2.60 17.76 -6.75
N PRO A 31 1.82 17.64 -5.65
CA PRO A 31 1.20 16.38 -5.26
C PRO A 31 0.37 15.81 -6.43
N GLY A 32 0.43 14.50 -6.64
CA GLY A 32 -0.40 13.84 -7.67
C GLY A 32 0.11 13.84 -9.10
N ALA A 33 1.18 14.58 -9.40
CA ALA A 33 1.75 14.61 -10.74
C ALA A 33 2.63 13.37 -11.04
N THR A 34 2.25 12.17 -10.57
CA THR A 34 3.06 10.93 -10.64
C THR A 34 3.54 10.61 -12.05
N LYS A 35 2.64 10.68 -13.05
CA LYS A 35 2.98 10.45 -14.46
C LYS A 35 4.04 11.43 -15.00
N LYS A 36 3.99 12.70 -14.57
CA LYS A 36 4.95 13.73 -14.98
C LYS A 36 6.33 13.49 -14.39
N TRP A 37 6.38 12.98 -13.16
CA TRP A 37 7.62 12.76 -12.42
C TRP A 37 8.28 11.41 -12.69
N HIS A 38 7.56 10.45 -13.26
CA HIS A 38 8.08 9.14 -13.62
C HIS A 38 9.43 9.17 -14.38
N PRO A 39 9.60 9.90 -15.51
CA PRO A 39 10.89 9.94 -16.22
C PRO A 39 12.01 10.58 -15.39
N THR A 40 11.68 11.56 -14.55
CA THR A 40 12.65 12.21 -13.65
C THR A 40 13.13 11.23 -12.58
N ILE A 41 12.22 10.45 -11.99
CA ILE A 41 12.56 9.44 -10.98
C ILE A 41 13.42 8.33 -11.60
N GLN A 42 13.09 7.87 -12.80
CA GLN A 42 13.96 6.92 -13.52
C GLN A 42 15.36 7.50 -13.78
N SER A 43 15.45 8.79 -14.08
CA SER A 43 16.72 9.47 -14.28
C SER A 43 17.52 9.57 -12.97
N THR A 44 16.88 9.88 -11.84
CA THR A 44 17.57 9.92 -10.54
C THR A 44 18.08 8.54 -10.12
N ILE A 45 17.36 7.47 -10.44
CA ILE A 45 17.83 6.09 -10.24
C ILE A 45 19.08 5.82 -11.08
N LYS A 46 19.03 6.07 -12.39
CA LYS A 46 20.15 5.80 -13.32
C LYS A 46 21.40 6.62 -13.00
N LEU A 47 21.22 7.83 -12.50
CA LEU A 47 22.30 8.76 -12.17
C LEU A 47 22.74 8.67 -10.71
N GLY A 48 22.16 7.76 -9.91
CA GLY A 48 22.56 7.58 -8.51
C GLY A 48 22.32 8.81 -7.63
N MET A 49 21.16 9.46 -7.77
CA MET A 49 20.78 10.66 -7.02
C MET A 49 19.69 10.36 -5.95
N PRO A 50 20.01 9.60 -4.88
CA PRO A 50 19.00 9.15 -3.91
C PRO A 50 18.37 10.30 -3.11
N GLY A 51 19.12 11.37 -2.82
CA GLY A 51 18.56 12.54 -2.11
C GLY A 51 17.49 13.27 -2.92
N VAL A 52 17.71 13.46 -4.23
CA VAL A 52 16.71 14.06 -5.13
C VAL A 52 15.52 13.13 -5.32
N ARG A 53 15.77 11.83 -5.47
CA ARG A 53 14.71 10.81 -5.53
C ARG A 53 13.83 10.86 -4.28
N SER A 54 14.45 10.84 -3.10
CA SER A 54 13.76 10.91 -1.80
C SER A 54 12.92 12.16 -1.67
N TYR A 55 13.48 13.33 -2.02
CA TYR A 55 12.73 14.59 -2.03
C TYR A 55 11.48 14.53 -2.91
N ILE A 56 11.61 14.02 -4.15
CA ILE A 56 10.49 13.92 -5.08
C ILE A 56 9.44 12.94 -4.55
N LEU A 57 9.86 11.76 -4.10
CA LEU A 57 8.94 10.73 -3.62
C LEU A 57 8.21 11.17 -2.35
N ASN A 58 8.89 11.82 -1.41
CA ASN A 58 8.25 12.39 -0.21
C ASN A 58 7.21 13.44 -0.57
N LYS A 59 7.51 14.32 -1.54
CA LYS A 59 6.56 15.34 -2.01
C LYS A 59 5.36 14.74 -2.74
N LEU A 60 5.55 13.69 -3.53
CA LEU A 60 4.45 12.98 -4.19
C LEU A 60 3.60 12.21 -3.18
N ALA A 61 4.20 11.69 -2.11
CA ALA A 61 3.54 10.94 -1.05
C ALA A 61 2.77 11.81 -0.03
N GLU A 62 2.86 13.16 -0.12
CA GLU A 62 2.05 14.05 0.73
C GLU A 62 0.54 13.85 0.51
N ASP A 63 0.13 13.40 -0.67
CA ASP A 63 -1.26 13.03 -0.95
C ASP A 63 -1.50 11.52 -0.86
N LYS A 64 -2.11 11.09 0.25
CA LYS A 64 -2.43 9.69 0.54
C LYS A 64 -3.40 9.07 -0.47
N ALA A 65 -4.30 9.86 -1.06
CA ALA A 65 -5.25 9.34 -2.05
C ALA A 65 -4.50 8.90 -3.33
N ILE A 66 -3.42 9.59 -3.66
CA ILE A 66 -2.57 9.23 -4.80
C ILE A 66 -1.78 7.97 -4.53
N ILE A 67 -1.19 7.81 -3.34
CA ILE A 67 -0.52 6.54 -2.99
C ILE A 67 -1.48 5.36 -3.16
N ALA A 68 -2.74 5.50 -2.75
CA ALA A 68 -3.75 4.44 -2.90
C ALA A 68 -3.97 4.00 -4.36
N THR A 69 -3.86 4.93 -5.32
CA THR A 69 -4.08 4.66 -6.74
C THR A 69 -2.82 4.26 -7.51
N THR A 70 -1.64 4.71 -7.06
CA THR A 70 -0.35 4.48 -7.74
C THR A 70 0.66 3.73 -6.88
N ALA A 71 0.20 2.89 -5.95
CA ALA A 71 1.06 2.15 -5.03
C ALA A 71 2.12 1.28 -5.75
N VAL A 72 1.75 0.69 -6.90
CA VAL A 72 2.68 -0.11 -7.72
C VAL A 72 3.78 0.76 -8.31
N ASP A 73 3.44 1.95 -8.84
CA ASP A 73 4.43 2.90 -9.35
C ASP A 73 5.42 3.30 -8.26
N PHE A 74 4.91 3.66 -7.07
CA PHE A 74 5.76 4.02 -5.93
C PHE A 74 6.69 2.89 -5.52
N LEU A 75 6.20 1.64 -5.46
CA LEU A 75 7.06 0.49 -5.17
C LEU A 75 8.14 0.32 -6.25
N SER A 76 7.79 0.43 -7.53
CA SER A 76 8.77 0.31 -8.63
C SER A 76 9.89 1.37 -8.57
N TRP A 77 9.65 2.48 -7.89
CA TRP A 77 10.60 3.59 -7.74
C TRP A 77 11.49 3.48 -6.50
N ILE A 78 11.10 2.67 -5.53
CA ILE A 78 11.88 2.37 -4.33
C ILE A 78 12.95 1.34 -4.70
N GLN A 79 14.16 1.46 -4.19
CA GLN A 79 15.17 0.41 -4.31
C GLN A 79 15.17 -0.48 -3.07
N ASP A 80 15.57 -1.75 -3.22
CA ASP A 80 15.58 -2.71 -2.10
C ASP A 80 16.43 -2.23 -0.89
N ASN A 81 17.40 -1.35 -1.12
CA ASN A 81 18.31 -0.81 -0.10
C ASN A 81 17.94 0.62 0.37
N ASP A 82 16.77 1.15 -0.01
CA ASP A 82 16.33 2.50 0.39
C ASP A 82 15.74 2.51 1.81
N GLU A 83 16.59 2.60 2.83
CA GLU A 83 16.15 2.69 4.24
C GLU A 83 15.20 3.88 4.48
N TRP A 84 15.47 5.02 3.84
CA TRP A 84 14.65 6.23 3.96
C TRP A 84 13.21 6.03 3.45
N ALA A 85 12.99 5.03 2.58
CA ALA A 85 11.70 4.77 1.96
C ALA A 85 10.85 3.74 2.73
N GLN A 86 11.31 3.24 3.88
CA GLN A 86 10.65 2.13 4.60
C GLN A 86 9.18 2.43 4.93
N ASP A 87 8.85 3.65 5.32
CA ASP A 87 7.48 4.06 5.62
C ASP A 87 6.59 4.11 4.36
N LEU A 88 7.12 4.62 3.25
CA LEU A 88 6.41 4.68 1.97
C LEU A 88 6.23 3.28 1.38
N PHE A 89 7.28 2.47 1.43
CA PHE A 89 7.25 1.06 1.08
C PHE A 89 6.14 0.35 1.84
N LEU A 90 6.13 0.46 3.17
CA LEU A 90 5.13 -0.17 4.01
C LEU A 90 3.71 0.31 3.68
N GLN A 91 3.52 1.62 3.46
CA GLN A 91 2.22 2.16 3.05
C GLN A 91 1.74 1.56 1.73
N CYS A 92 2.61 1.45 0.73
CA CYS A 92 2.26 0.84 -0.55
C CYS A 92 1.94 -0.66 -0.39
N ILE A 93 2.74 -1.39 0.40
CA ILE A 93 2.46 -2.81 0.69
C ILE A 93 1.11 -2.95 1.39
N GLN A 94 0.78 -2.09 2.37
CA GLN A 94 -0.53 -2.13 3.04
C GLN A 94 -1.67 -1.94 2.05
N ILE A 95 -1.60 -0.93 1.19
CA ILE A 95 -2.61 -0.67 0.15
C ILE A 95 -2.80 -1.91 -0.72
N LEU A 96 -1.71 -2.49 -1.21
CA LEU A 96 -1.77 -3.68 -2.07
C LEU A 96 -2.18 -4.96 -1.31
N ALA A 97 -1.94 -5.03 -0.01
CA ALA A 97 -2.33 -6.13 0.86
C ALA A 97 -3.84 -6.18 1.09
N PHE A 98 -4.47 -5.01 1.22
CA PHE A 98 -5.92 -4.88 1.39
C PHE A 98 -6.70 -4.84 0.07
N ARG A 99 -6.02 -4.79 -1.09
CA ARG A 99 -6.68 -4.96 -2.39
C ARG A 99 -7.28 -6.36 -2.50
N ARG A 100 -8.52 -6.41 -2.94
CA ARG A 100 -9.23 -7.67 -3.20
C ARG A 100 -8.66 -8.40 -4.41
N SER A 101 -8.47 -7.68 -5.53
CA SER A 101 -7.83 -8.19 -6.75
C SER A 101 -6.36 -8.56 -6.49
N PRO A 102 -5.86 -9.72 -7.00
CA PRO A 102 -4.43 -10.01 -7.01
C PRO A 102 -3.68 -8.99 -7.88
N LEU A 103 -2.34 -8.96 -7.76
CA LEU A 103 -1.52 -8.19 -8.70
C LEU A 103 -1.79 -8.68 -10.12
N SER A 104 -2.02 -7.75 -11.04
CA SER A 104 -2.08 -8.06 -12.46
C SER A 104 -0.70 -8.50 -12.97
N HIS A 105 -0.65 -9.15 -14.13
CA HIS A 105 0.61 -9.54 -14.76
C HIS A 105 1.50 -8.30 -15.03
N ASP A 106 0.90 -7.20 -15.48
CA ASP A 106 1.63 -5.96 -15.77
C ASP A 106 2.15 -5.28 -14.50
N GLU A 107 1.39 -5.33 -13.40
CA GLU A 107 1.84 -4.84 -12.09
C GLU A 107 3.00 -5.70 -11.57
N ALA A 108 2.90 -7.03 -11.69
CA ALA A 108 3.96 -7.93 -11.26
C ALA A 108 5.25 -7.73 -12.07
N HIS A 109 5.15 -7.44 -13.37
CA HIS A 109 6.30 -7.18 -14.23
C HIS A 109 6.99 -5.84 -13.92
N GLN A 110 6.28 -4.86 -13.37
CA GLN A 110 6.86 -3.56 -12.98
C GLN A 110 7.66 -3.63 -11.67
N LEU A 111 7.44 -4.65 -10.86
CA LEU A 111 8.04 -4.81 -9.55
C LEU A 111 9.23 -5.77 -9.60
N SER A 112 10.19 -5.57 -8.69
CA SER A 112 11.24 -6.57 -8.47
C SER A 112 10.65 -7.85 -7.86
N SER A 113 11.35 -8.98 -8.02
CA SER A 113 10.93 -10.26 -7.43
C SER A 113 10.79 -10.18 -5.91
N THR A 114 11.64 -9.41 -5.23
CA THR A 114 11.59 -9.12 -3.80
C THR A 114 10.28 -8.43 -3.42
N MET A 115 9.89 -7.39 -4.15
CA MET A 115 8.65 -6.64 -3.90
C MET A 115 7.40 -7.45 -4.21
N VAL A 116 7.39 -8.22 -5.32
CA VAL A 116 6.27 -9.12 -5.63
C VAL A 116 6.06 -10.12 -4.49
N ASN A 117 7.16 -10.72 -3.99
CA ASN A 117 7.11 -11.64 -2.86
C ASN A 117 6.63 -10.96 -1.56
N ALA A 118 7.09 -9.73 -1.27
CA ALA A 118 6.64 -8.96 -0.11
C ALA A 118 5.12 -8.66 -0.18
N VAL A 119 4.62 -8.24 -1.35
CA VAL A 119 3.18 -8.03 -1.55
C VAL A 119 2.41 -9.34 -1.39
N ALA A 120 2.89 -10.44 -1.99
CA ALA A 120 2.24 -11.74 -1.89
C ALA A 120 2.16 -12.23 -0.43
N LEU A 121 3.26 -12.12 0.32
CA LEU A 121 3.34 -12.50 1.72
C LEU A 121 2.40 -11.65 2.59
N ALA A 122 2.41 -10.32 2.41
CA ALA A 122 1.54 -9.41 3.16
C ALA A 122 0.07 -9.71 2.88
N ARG A 123 -0.29 -9.96 1.62
CA ARG A 123 -1.66 -10.35 1.21
C ARG A 123 -2.08 -11.67 1.85
N GLU A 124 -1.23 -12.68 1.78
CA GLU A 124 -1.53 -13.98 2.38
C GLU A 124 -1.67 -13.87 3.88
N ARG A 125 -0.83 -13.06 4.53
CA ARG A 125 -0.95 -12.79 5.96
C ARG A 125 -2.30 -12.17 6.29
N VAL A 126 -2.68 -11.09 5.59
CA VAL A 126 -3.99 -10.44 5.77
C VAL A 126 -5.15 -11.43 5.57
N ARG A 127 -5.11 -12.25 4.52
CA ARG A 127 -6.14 -13.28 4.26
C ARG A 127 -6.21 -14.31 5.37
N SER A 128 -5.07 -14.80 5.85
CA SER A 128 -5.00 -15.80 6.93
C SER A 128 -5.65 -15.31 8.22
N LEU A 129 -5.57 -14.00 8.51
CA LEU A 129 -6.25 -13.41 9.66
C LEU A 129 -7.76 -13.56 9.51
N PHE A 130 -8.30 -13.39 8.32
CA PHE A 130 -9.75 -13.46 8.06
C PHE A 130 -10.30 -14.88 7.92
N TYR A 131 -9.47 -15.86 7.59
CA TYR A 131 -9.87 -17.27 7.59
C TYR A 131 -10.00 -17.89 8.99
N ASN A 132 -9.35 -17.31 10.01
CA ASN A 132 -9.43 -17.79 11.37
C ASN A 132 -10.42 -16.97 12.22
N PRO A 133 -11.69 -17.40 12.36
CA PRO A 133 -12.68 -16.68 13.16
C PRO A 133 -12.27 -16.50 14.63
N ASN A 134 -11.52 -17.48 15.16
CA ASN A 134 -11.10 -17.45 16.55
C ASN A 134 -10.01 -16.40 16.81
N TYR A 135 -9.19 -16.07 15.81
CA TYR A 135 -8.15 -15.05 15.94
C TYR A 135 -8.75 -13.69 16.36
N TRP A 136 -9.78 -13.23 15.65
CA TRP A 136 -10.38 -11.93 15.97
C TRP A 136 -11.35 -11.98 17.15
N LYS A 137 -11.97 -13.13 17.45
CA LYS A 137 -12.79 -13.27 18.66
C LYS A 137 -12.00 -13.00 19.94
N VAL A 138 -10.72 -13.37 19.96
CA VAL A 138 -9.82 -13.11 21.11
C VAL A 138 -9.33 -11.65 21.12
N ARG A 139 -9.06 -11.06 19.96
CA ARG A 139 -8.45 -9.71 19.84
C ARG A 139 -9.45 -8.56 19.85
N ILE A 140 -10.63 -8.76 19.28
CA ILE A 140 -11.73 -7.80 19.30
C ILE A 140 -12.67 -8.25 20.41
N ALA A 141 -12.36 -7.82 21.64
CA ALA A 141 -13.23 -8.12 22.76
C ALA A 141 -14.65 -7.60 22.44
N ASN A 142 -15.62 -8.51 22.43
CA ASN A 142 -17.04 -8.21 22.18
C ASN A 142 -17.68 -7.29 23.25
N THR A 143 -16.90 -6.84 24.24
CA THR A 143 -17.32 -6.00 25.36
C THR A 143 -17.90 -4.64 24.92
N LEU A 144 -17.61 -4.21 23.69
CA LEU A 144 -18.10 -2.94 23.14
C LEU A 144 -19.44 -3.07 22.39
N CYS A 145 -19.86 -4.28 22.01
CA CYS A 145 -21.15 -4.49 21.38
C CYS A 145 -22.21 -4.73 22.46
N ARG A 146 -22.99 -3.68 22.79
CA ARG A 146 -24.15 -3.81 23.71
C ARG A 146 -25.31 -4.61 23.11
N ALA A 147 -25.26 -4.96 21.83
CA ALA A 147 -26.27 -5.83 21.24
C ALA A 147 -26.12 -7.22 21.87
N ALA A 148 -27.21 -7.72 22.46
CA ALA A 148 -27.23 -8.99 23.20
C ALA A 148 -26.79 -10.21 22.37
N ASN A 149 -26.67 -10.06 21.04
CA ASN A 149 -26.25 -11.10 20.14
C ASN A 149 -24.95 -10.68 19.43
N HIS A 150 -23.94 -11.54 19.50
CA HIS A 150 -22.57 -11.43 18.94
C HIS A 150 -22.46 -11.24 17.41
N HIS A 151 -23.51 -10.74 16.75
CA HIS A 151 -23.62 -10.66 15.29
C HIS A 151 -22.66 -9.67 14.62
N CYS A 152 -22.06 -8.73 15.36
CA CYS A 152 -21.12 -7.78 14.76
C CYS A 152 -19.80 -8.42 14.39
N SER A 153 -19.20 -9.26 15.25
CA SER A 153 -17.96 -9.97 14.90
C SER A 153 -18.18 -10.94 13.76
N ASP A 154 -19.26 -11.72 13.81
CA ASP A 154 -19.56 -12.70 12.76
C ASP A 154 -19.92 -12.01 11.43
N GLY A 155 -20.58 -10.86 11.47
CA GLY A 155 -20.88 -10.04 10.29
C GLY A 155 -19.62 -9.55 9.57
N VAL A 156 -18.60 -9.12 10.31
CA VAL A 156 -17.28 -8.71 9.77
C VAL A 156 -16.62 -9.85 9.03
N PHE A 157 -16.57 -11.02 9.69
CA PHE A 157 -15.98 -12.21 9.09
C PHE A 157 -16.72 -12.63 7.82
N LEU A 158 -18.05 -12.70 7.87
CA LEU A 158 -18.87 -13.07 6.72
C LEU A 158 -18.72 -12.06 5.58
N ALA A 159 -18.68 -10.76 5.88
CA ALA A 159 -18.45 -9.73 4.88
C ALA A 159 -17.06 -9.85 4.24
N MET A 160 -16.01 -10.01 5.05
CA MET A 160 -14.64 -10.15 4.54
C MET A 160 -14.43 -11.45 3.76
N ALA A 161 -14.90 -12.59 4.28
CA ALA A 161 -14.84 -13.89 3.61
C ALA A 161 -15.61 -13.85 2.28
N LYS A 162 -16.79 -13.22 2.27
CA LYS A 162 -17.55 -12.99 1.03
C LYS A 162 -16.78 -12.13 0.05
N GLN A 163 -16.12 -11.05 0.49
CA GLN A 163 -15.37 -10.20 -0.43
C GLN A 163 -14.11 -10.85 -0.96
N MET A 164 -13.39 -11.64 -0.16
CA MET A 164 -12.24 -12.40 -0.63
C MET A 164 -12.64 -13.48 -1.66
N SER A 165 -13.88 -13.99 -1.61
CA SER A 165 -14.35 -15.04 -2.51
C SER A 165 -14.97 -14.56 -3.82
N ILE A 166 -15.53 -13.33 -3.90
CA ILE A 166 -15.96 -12.81 -5.20
C ILE A 166 -14.74 -12.38 -6.02
N SER A 167 -14.54 -13.10 -7.12
CA SER A 167 -13.55 -12.80 -8.14
C SER A 167 -13.88 -11.43 -8.74
N VAL A 168 -12.94 -10.49 -8.65
CA VAL A 168 -13.09 -9.17 -9.28
C VAL A 168 -13.23 -9.42 -10.77
N LYS A 169 -14.39 -9.09 -11.33
CA LYS A 169 -14.54 -9.05 -12.79
C LYS A 169 -13.65 -7.91 -13.28
N PRO A 170 -12.80 -8.13 -14.28
CA PRO A 170 -12.03 -7.03 -14.86
C PRO A 170 -13.02 -5.95 -15.31
N SER A 171 -12.80 -4.72 -14.84
CA SER A 171 -13.59 -3.56 -15.26
C SER A 171 -13.54 -3.46 -16.78
N GLU A 172 -14.67 -3.13 -17.40
CA GLU A 172 -14.73 -3.00 -18.86
C GLU A 172 -13.71 -1.95 -19.35
N PRO A 173 -12.98 -2.22 -20.44
CA PRO A 173 -12.00 -1.29 -20.98
C PRO A 173 -12.68 0.04 -21.32
N GLY A 174 -12.26 1.13 -20.66
CA GLY A 174 -12.81 2.47 -20.84
C GLY A 174 -13.62 3.02 -19.66
N SER A 175 -13.91 2.20 -18.65
CA SER A 175 -14.46 2.70 -17.39
C SER A 175 -13.36 3.33 -16.53
N GLU A 176 -13.57 4.55 -16.03
CA GLU A 176 -12.64 5.16 -15.07
C GLU A 176 -12.47 4.22 -13.87
N PRO A 177 -11.25 4.04 -13.37
CA PRO A 177 -11.00 3.19 -12.21
C PRO A 177 -11.73 3.79 -11.00
N SER A 178 -12.94 3.29 -10.73
CA SER A 178 -13.62 3.53 -9.47
C SER A 178 -12.70 2.99 -8.37
N PRO A 179 -12.41 3.76 -7.30
CA PRO A 179 -11.59 3.29 -6.21
C PRO A 179 -12.21 2.00 -5.67
N GLU A 180 -11.50 0.88 -5.85
CA GLU A 180 -11.97 -0.42 -5.39
C GLU A 180 -12.13 -0.31 -3.87
N PRO A 181 -13.33 -0.54 -3.31
CA PRO A 181 -13.53 -0.37 -1.89
C PRO A 181 -12.61 -1.32 -1.13
N ASP A 182 -11.80 -0.76 -0.22
CA ASP A 182 -10.89 -1.49 0.66
C ASP A 182 -11.67 -2.61 1.40
N LEU A 183 -11.09 -3.81 1.48
CA LEU A 183 -11.66 -4.94 2.23
C LEU A 183 -12.11 -4.55 3.64
N LEU A 184 -11.37 -3.65 4.30
CA LEU A 184 -11.72 -3.09 5.60
C LEU A 184 -12.99 -2.26 5.55
N GLN A 185 -13.13 -1.38 4.57
CA GLN A 185 -14.30 -0.50 4.45
C GLN A 185 -15.59 -1.31 4.26
N ILE A 186 -15.52 -2.42 3.53
CA ILE A 186 -16.65 -3.31 3.33
C ILE A 186 -17.01 -4.03 4.63
N ALA A 187 -16.02 -4.49 5.38
CA ALA A 187 -16.23 -5.14 6.66
C ALA A 187 -16.88 -4.19 7.68
N VAL A 188 -16.49 -2.92 7.68
CA VAL A 188 -17.06 -1.89 8.55
C VAL A 188 -18.53 -1.64 8.25
N ASN A 189 -18.90 -1.61 6.97
CA ASN A 189 -20.27 -1.43 6.54
C ASN A 189 -21.19 -2.60 6.93
N SER A 190 -20.62 -3.76 7.28
CA SER A 190 -21.38 -4.92 7.77
C SER A 190 -21.63 -4.93 9.28
N MET A 191 -21.04 -3.98 10.02
CA MET A 191 -21.20 -3.86 11.47
C MET A 191 -22.30 -2.85 11.85
N CYS A 192 -22.81 -2.94 13.09
CA CYS A 192 -23.64 -1.87 13.63
C CYS A 192 -22.82 -0.57 13.76
N ALA A 193 -23.49 0.59 13.72
CA ALA A 193 -22.83 1.90 13.72
C ALA A 193 -21.85 2.13 14.90
N ALA A 194 -22.10 1.50 16.05
CA ALA A 194 -21.24 1.58 17.23
C ALA A 194 -19.98 0.70 17.11
N CYS A 195 -20.09 -0.51 16.55
CA CYS A 195 -18.97 -1.43 16.39
C CYS A 195 -18.14 -1.13 15.13
N GLY A 196 -18.79 -0.66 14.06
CA GLY A 196 -18.17 -0.40 12.77
C GLY A 196 -16.96 0.49 12.88
N ARG A 197 -17.09 1.68 13.47
CA ARG A 197 -15.99 2.66 13.55
C ARG A 197 -14.81 2.17 14.39
N ARG A 198 -15.05 1.67 15.61
CA ARG A 198 -13.94 1.28 16.51
C ARG A 198 -13.27 -0.03 16.10
N SER A 199 -14.04 -0.99 15.62
CA SER A 199 -13.49 -2.29 15.22
C SER A 199 -12.77 -2.19 13.88
N ALA A 200 -13.18 -1.27 12.98
CA ALA A 200 -12.44 -0.93 11.76
C ALA A 200 -10.97 -0.68 12.04
N ASP A 201 -10.74 0.29 12.94
CA ASP A 201 -9.43 0.83 13.21
C ASP A 201 -8.58 -0.20 13.95
N LEU A 202 -9.17 -0.95 14.88
CA LEU A 202 -8.49 -2.04 15.58
C LEU A 202 -8.09 -3.17 14.62
N VAL A 203 -8.98 -3.60 13.74
CA VAL A 203 -8.70 -4.63 12.73
C VAL A 203 -7.60 -4.15 11.78
N LYS A 204 -7.71 -2.91 11.31
CA LYS A 204 -6.71 -2.29 10.44
C LYS A 204 -5.35 -2.20 11.11
N GLN A 205 -5.28 -1.70 12.34
CA GLN A 205 -4.05 -1.61 13.13
C GLN A 205 -3.42 -2.98 13.35
N HIS A 206 -4.20 -3.99 13.75
CA HIS A 206 -3.68 -5.34 13.94
C HIS A 206 -3.19 -5.97 12.64
N ALA A 207 -3.93 -5.83 11.54
CA ALA A 207 -3.49 -6.34 10.25
C ALA A 207 -2.21 -5.65 9.78
N ILE A 208 -2.07 -4.33 9.99
CA ILE A 208 -0.83 -3.59 9.73
C ILE A 208 0.35 -4.11 10.56
N LEU A 209 0.13 -4.40 11.85
CA LEU A 209 1.16 -4.96 12.71
C LEU A 209 1.61 -6.34 12.23
N GLU A 210 0.67 -7.20 11.82
CA GLU A 210 0.99 -8.52 11.28
C GLU A 210 1.72 -8.45 9.94
N ILE A 211 1.39 -7.48 9.07
CA ILE A 211 2.17 -7.20 7.86
C ILE A 211 3.61 -6.82 8.24
N ARG A 212 3.80 -5.88 9.19
CA ARG A 212 5.13 -5.45 9.62
C ARG A 212 5.99 -6.62 10.12
N LYS A 213 5.41 -7.49 10.97
CA LYS A 213 6.09 -8.71 11.46
C LYS A 213 6.47 -9.63 10.32
N SER A 214 5.56 -9.86 9.36
CA SER A 214 5.82 -10.76 8.24
C SER A 214 6.94 -10.27 7.31
N LEU A 215 7.16 -8.96 7.24
CA LEU A 215 8.20 -8.36 6.41
C LEU A 215 9.56 -8.25 7.13
N GLY A 216 9.71 -8.81 8.33
CA GLY A 216 10.98 -8.79 9.07
C GLY A 216 11.36 -7.44 9.67
N ASN A 217 10.44 -6.47 9.71
CA ASN A 217 10.65 -5.15 10.34
C ASN A 217 10.39 -5.17 11.86
N SER A 218 10.27 -6.35 12.46
CA SER A 218 10.17 -6.47 13.91
C SER A 218 11.57 -6.43 14.49
N ASP A 219 12.02 -5.22 14.85
CA ASP A 219 12.81 -5.08 16.06
C ASP A 219 12.00 -5.74 17.17
N GLU A 220 12.48 -6.87 17.67
CA GLU A 220 11.91 -7.56 18.83
C GLU A 220 12.14 -6.73 20.10
N THR A 221 11.58 -5.51 20.15
CA THR A 221 11.25 -4.89 21.42
C THR A 221 9.85 -5.35 21.79
N GLU A 222 9.82 -6.60 22.25
CA GLU A 222 8.75 -7.13 23.08
C GLU A 222 8.39 -6.06 24.12
N THR A 223 7.21 -5.46 23.94
CA THR A 223 6.58 -4.66 24.98
C THR A 223 6.21 -5.65 26.07
N GLN A 224 7.14 -5.83 27.01
CA GLN A 224 6.92 -6.55 28.25
C GLN A 224 5.64 -6.01 28.89
N ASP A 225 4.66 -6.89 29.03
CA ASP A 225 3.37 -6.62 29.65
C ASP A 225 3.62 -6.14 31.10
N PRO A 226 3.33 -4.87 31.46
CA PRO A 226 3.52 -4.38 32.82
C PRO A 226 2.30 -4.80 33.64
N ASN A 227 2.27 -6.08 34.04
CA ASN A 227 1.65 -6.63 35.26
C ASN A 227 1.06 -8.03 35.00
N PRO A 228 1.70 -9.10 35.47
CA PRO A 228 0.95 -10.32 35.76
C PRO A 228 -0.05 -10.03 36.90
N PRO A 229 -1.28 -10.57 36.86
CA PRO A 229 -2.24 -10.40 37.93
C PRO A 229 -1.69 -11.02 39.22
N SER A 230 -1.49 -10.18 40.22
CA SER A 230 -1.17 -10.57 41.58
C SER A 230 -2.28 -11.47 42.12
N LYS A 231 -1.96 -12.75 42.31
CA LYS A 231 -2.80 -13.70 43.03
C LYS A 231 -2.87 -13.29 44.50
N LEU A 232 -3.90 -12.54 44.87
CA LEU A 232 -4.38 -12.45 46.25
C LEU A 232 -5.12 -13.75 46.58
N CYS A 233 -4.39 -14.75 47.09
CA CYS A 233 -4.98 -15.81 47.90
C CYS A 233 -4.97 -15.35 49.36
N SER A 234 -6.11 -14.83 49.82
CA SER A 234 -6.40 -14.70 51.25
C SER A 234 -6.68 -16.08 51.84
N LYS A 235 -6.05 -16.39 52.97
CA LYS A 235 -6.51 -17.38 53.95
C LYS A 235 -7.09 -16.64 55.14
#